data_AF-A0A5B2YVY0-F1
#
_entry.id   AF-A0A5B2YVY0-F1
#
_cell.length_a   1.000
_cell.length_b   1.000
_cell.length_c   1.000
_cell.angle_alpha   90.00
_cell.angle_beta   90.00
_cell.angle_gamma   90.00
#
_symmetry.space_group_name_H-M   'P 1'
#
loop_
_entity.id
_entity.type
_entity.pdbx_description
1 polymer ?
#
loop_
_entity_poly.entity_id
_entity_poly.type
_entity_poly.pdbx_seq_one_letter_code
_entity_poly.pdbx_strand_id
1 'polypeptide(L)'
;MESMYPVSTDGERTWYPMACQFLRLDHHVHSPIEKSRIERTIQYIKDRTESFDDYFPCRKKSCKLKHVRNWLNPFVDHHNAQMINA
;
A
#
# COMPACT_ATOMS: atom_id res chain seq x y z
N MET A 1 -18.55 14.16 15.22
CA MET A 1 -17.12 13.93 15.51
C MET A 1 -16.47 13.68 14.17
N GLU A 2 -15.88 14.70 13.56
CA GLU A 2 -15.22 14.57 12.25
C GLU A 2 -14.00 13.65 12.40
N SER A 3 -13.97 12.58 11.61
CA SER A 3 -12.79 11.72 11.50
C SER A 3 -11.73 12.49 10.73
N MET A 4 -10.56 12.70 11.35
CA MET A 4 -9.46 13.49 10.77
C MET A 4 -8.73 12.76 9.62
N TYR A 5 -9.12 11.51 9.30
CA TYR A 5 -8.42 10.64 8.35
C TYR A 5 -9.41 9.83 7.50
N PRO A 6 -9.87 10.38 6.35
CA PRO A 6 -10.73 9.64 5.44
C PRO A 6 -9.96 8.48 4.78
N VAL A 7 -10.58 7.30 4.75
CA VAL A 7 -10.04 6.10 4.09
C VAL A 7 -10.78 5.89 2.76
N SER A 8 -10.02 5.89 1.68
CA SER A 8 -10.54 5.72 0.32
C SER A 8 -10.27 4.32 -0.23
N THR A 9 -11.30 3.61 -0.70
CA THR A 9 -11.16 2.26 -1.30
C THR A 9 -11.98 2.08 -2.58
N ASP A 10 -11.82 0.95 -3.28
CA ASP A 10 -12.49 0.64 -4.56
C ASP A 10 -13.98 0.37 -4.45
N GLY A 11 -14.51 0.20 -3.23
CA GLY A 11 -15.90 -0.18 -2.99
C GLY A 11 -16.24 -1.60 -3.44
N GLU A 12 -15.28 -2.40 -3.92
CA GLU A 12 -15.54 -3.75 -4.44
C GLU A 12 -15.77 -4.76 -3.32
N ARG A 13 -15.20 -4.52 -2.14
CA ARG A 13 -15.31 -5.44 -1.00
C ARG A 13 -16.25 -4.92 0.08
N THR A 14 -17.09 -5.83 0.56
CA THR A 14 -18.10 -5.55 1.59
C THR A 14 -17.52 -5.26 2.97
N TRP A 15 -16.25 -5.62 3.22
CA TRP A 15 -15.64 -5.46 4.55
C TRP A 15 -14.94 -4.12 4.79
N TYR A 16 -14.69 -3.29 3.76
CA TYR A 16 -14.08 -1.98 3.99
C TYR A 16 -14.94 -1.07 4.88
N PRO A 17 -16.26 -0.91 4.62
CA PRO A 17 -17.10 -0.06 5.47
C PRO A 17 -17.21 -0.61 6.89
N MET A 18 -17.32 -1.94 7.04
CA MET A 18 -17.38 -2.59 8.35
C MET A 18 -16.11 -2.36 9.18
N ALA A 19 -14.93 -2.51 8.56
CA ALA A 19 -13.66 -2.29 9.23
C ALA A 19 -13.47 -0.80 9.60
N CYS A 20 -13.82 0.12 8.71
CA CYS A 20 -13.72 1.55 8.97
C CYS A 20 -14.68 1.99 10.08
N GLN A 21 -15.93 1.50 10.07
CA GLN A 21 -16.90 1.76 11.14
C GLN A 21 -16.39 1.27 12.51
N PHE A 22 -15.83 0.06 12.57
CA PHE A 22 -15.26 -0.49 13.79
C PHE A 22 -14.11 0.39 14.33
N LEU A 23 -13.27 0.91 13.45
CA LEU A 23 -12.15 1.80 13.78
C LEU A 23 -12.55 3.28 13.91
N ARG A 24 -13.83 3.62 13.70
CA ARG A 24 -14.37 4.99 13.66
C ARG A 24 -13.65 5.89 12.63
N LEU A 25 -13.27 5.30 11.49
CA LEU A 25 -12.70 5.99 10.33
C LEU A 25 -13.83 6.35 9.36
N ASP A 26 -13.74 7.54 8.77
CA ASP A 26 -14.62 7.93 7.66
C ASP A 26 -14.22 7.16 6.40
N HIS A 27 -15.18 6.53 5.73
CA HIS A 27 -14.93 5.67 4.57
C HIS A 27 -15.66 6.20 3.35
N HIS A 28 -14.93 6.30 2.23
CA HIS A 28 -15.50 6.63 0.94
C HIS A 28 -14.93 5.76 -0.18
N VAL A 29 -15.66 5.70 -1.28
CA VAL A 29 -15.18 5.08 -2.52
C VAL A 29 -14.33 6.10 -3.28
N HIS A 30 -13.15 5.69 -3.77
CA HIS A 30 -12.27 6.62 -4.47
C HIS A 30 -12.89 7.17 -5.76
N SER A 31 -12.71 8.47 -5.96
CA SER A 31 -12.90 9.15 -7.22
C SER A 31 -11.89 8.66 -8.28
N PRO A 32 -12.12 8.91 -9.59
CA PRO A 32 -11.16 8.55 -10.63
C PRO A 32 -9.75 9.14 -10.43
N ILE A 33 -9.66 10.34 -9.82
CA ILE A 33 -8.37 11.00 -9.55
C ILE A 33 -7.62 10.28 -8.42
N GLU A 34 -8.31 9.96 -7.33
CA GLU A 34 -7.73 9.21 -6.20
C GLU A 34 -7.25 7.83 -6.67
N LYS A 35 -8.08 7.12 -7.45
CA LYS A 35 -7.71 5.85 -8.06
C LYS A 35 -6.42 5.98 -8.89
N SER A 36 -6.35 6.97 -9.77
CA SER A 36 -5.17 7.21 -10.60
C SER A 36 -3.90 7.48 -9.77
N ARG A 37 -4.02 8.24 -8.66
CA ARG A 37 -2.89 8.50 -7.74
C ARG A 37 -2.45 7.25 -7.00
N ILE A 38 -3.38 6.43 -6.54
CA ILE A 38 -3.10 5.15 -5.86
C ILE A 38 -2.41 4.19 -6.83
N GLU A 39 -2.97 4.00 -8.02
CA GLU A 39 -2.41 3.12 -9.06
C GLU A 39 -0.99 3.54 -9.45
N ARG A 40 -0.76 4.84 -9.68
CA ARG A 40 0.57 5.37 -10.02
C ARG A 40 1.57 5.15 -8.90
N THR A 41 1.17 5.38 -7.65
CA THR A 41 2.02 5.15 -6.48
C THR A 41 2.39 3.67 -6.35
N ILE A 42 1.42 2.77 -6.50
CA ILE A 42 1.66 1.33 -6.43
C ILE A 42 2.55 0.86 -7.58
N GLN A 43 2.35 1.38 -8.80
CA GLN A 43 3.22 1.05 -9.93
C GLN A 43 4.66 1.49 -9.67
N TYR A 44 4.86 2.71 -9.17
CA TYR A 44 6.19 3.18 -8.78
C TYR A 44 6.86 2.25 -7.76
N ILE A 45 6.14 1.85 -6.70
CA ILE A 45 6.68 0.92 -5.70
C ILE A 45 7.07 -0.42 -6.34
N LYS A 46 6.23 -0.97 -7.23
CA LYS A 46 6.52 -2.20 -7.96
C LYS A 46 7.79 -2.06 -8.80
N ASP A 47 7.88 -1.05 -9.65
CA ASP A 47 9.04 -0.83 -10.54
C ASP A 47 10.34 -0.69 -9.74
N ARG A 48 10.29 -0.01 -8.58
CA ARG A 48 11.47 0.18 -7.73
C ARG A 48 11.87 -1.06 -6.94
N THR A 49 10.93 -1.97 -6.71
CA THR A 49 11.17 -3.19 -5.93
C THR A 49 11.31 -4.45 -6.79
N GLU A 50 10.99 -4.37 -8.08
CA GLU A 50 11.12 -5.44 -9.07
C GLU A 50 12.53 -6.03 -9.08
N SER A 51 13.56 -5.18 -9.03
CA SER A 51 14.95 -5.66 -9.00
C SER A 51 15.25 -6.59 -7.83
N PHE A 52 14.58 -6.43 -6.68
CA PHE A 52 14.78 -7.35 -5.56
C PHE A 52 14.28 -8.75 -5.87
N ASP A 53 13.15 -8.87 -6.58
CA ASP A 53 12.61 -10.17 -6.99
C ASP A 53 13.47 -10.81 -8.08
N ASP A 54 13.95 -10.02 -9.04
CA ASP A 54 14.85 -10.49 -10.11
C ASP A 54 16.18 -11.03 -9.57
N TYR A 55 16.83 -10.30 -8.66
CA TYR A 55 18.12 -10.71 -8.10
C TYR A 55 18.01 -11.77 -7.01
N PHE A 56 16.91 -11.77 -6.24
CA PHE A 56 16.73 -12.65 -5.09
C PHE A 56 15.43 -13.46 -5.18
N PRO A 57 15.20 -14.23 -6.26
CA PRO A 57 13.93 -14.88 -6.51
C PRO A 57 13.62 -15.93 -5.44
N CYS A 58 12.38 -15.95 -4.97
CA CYS A 58 11.97 -16.93 -3.97
C CYS A 58 11.70 -18.30 -4.60
N ARG A 59 12.59 -19.27 -4.34
CA ARG A 59 12.45 -20.65 -4.86
C ARG A 59 11.61 -21.58 -3.97
N LYS A 60 11.08 -21.08 -2.84
CA LYS A 60 10.38 -21.90 -1.84
C LYS A 60 8.90 -22.07 -2.21
N LYS A 61 8.47 -23.31 -2.41
CA LYS A 61 7.04 -23.66 -2.54
C LYS A 61 6.30 -23.25 -1.25
N SER A 62 5.12 -22.63 -1.42
CA SER A 62 4.29 -22.11 -0.31
C SER A 62 5.04 -21.14 0.62
N CYS A 63 5.86 -20.25 0.03
CA CYS A 63 6.56 -19.20 0.79
C CYS A 63 5.57 -18.28 1.52
N LYS A 64 5.84 -17.99 2.79
CA LYS A 64 5.05 -17.05 3.61
C LYS A 64 5.43 -15.56 3.40
N LEU A 65 6.11 -15.24 2.29
CA LEU A 65 6.49 -13.89 1.85
C LEU A 65 7.31 -13.06 2.86
N LYS A 66 8.06 -13.71 3.77
CA LYS A 66 8.92 -13.00 4.74
C LYS A 66 10.01 -12.16 4.05
N HIS A 67 10.57 -12.67 2.96
CA HIS A 67 11.61 -11.98 2.19
C HIS A 67 11.07 -10.67 1.58
N VAL A 68 9.86 -10.68 1.01
CA VAL A 68 9.19 -9.46 0.50
C VAL A 68 9.05 -8.41 1.58
N ARG A 69 8.59 -8.78 2.79
CA ARG A 69 8.50 -7.85 3.92
C ARG A 69 9.86 -7.26 4.30
N ASN A 70 10.90 -8.09 4.30
CA ASN A 70 12.26 -7.64 4.58
C ASN A 70 12.80 -6.68 3.52
N TRP A 71 12.34 -6.75 2.26
CA TRP A 71 12.70 -5.80 1.21
C TRP A 71 11.89 -4.50 1.32
N LEU A 72 10.58 -4.61 1.59
CA LEU A 72 9.69 -3.46 1.66
C LEU A 72 9.97 -2.55 2.87
N ASN A 73 10.32 -3.11 4.04
CA ASN A 73 10.59 -2.32 5.23
C ASN A 73 11.69 -1.25 5.03
N PRO A 74 12.93 -1.60 4.60
CA PRO A 74 13.97 -0.61 4.37
C PRO A 74 13.66 0.30 3.16
N PHE A 75 12.94 -0.21 2.14
CA PHE A 75 12.51 0.60 1.01
C PHE A 75 11.57 1.73 1.46
N VAL A 76 10.53 1.41 2.23
CA VAL A 76 9.55 2.39 2.73
C VAL A 76 10.21 3.40 3.66
N ASP A 77 11.07 2.95 4.57
CA ASP A 77 11.82 3.82 5.48
C ASP A 77 12.65 4.85 4.70
N HIS A 78 13.45 4.38 3.75
CA HIS A 78 14.27 5.24 2.90
C HIS A 78 13.43 6.18 2.02
N HIS A 79 12.39 5.67 1.37
CA HIS A 79 11.51 6.46 0.50
C HIS A 79 10.82 7.58 1.29
N ASN A 80 10.28 7.28 2.46
CA ASN A 80 9.64 8.28 3.31
C ASN A 80 10.66 9.32 3.80
N ALA A 81 11.86 8.90 4.19
CA ALA A 81 12.92 9.83 4.57
C ALA A 81 13.32 10.76 3.42
N GLN A 82 13.39 10.27 2.18
CA GLN A 82 13.63 11.12 1.02
C GLN A 82 12.48 12.10 0.78
N MET A 83 11.23 11.65 0.85
CA MET A 83 10.05 12.50 0.64
C MET A 83 9.88 13.60 1.69
N ILE A 84 10.26 13.33 2.96
CA ILE A 84 10.24 14.34 4.04
C ILE A 84 11.32 15.40 3.86
N ASN A 85 12.48 15.00 3.31
CA ASN A 85 13.64 15.88 3.13
C ASN A 85 13.74 16.47 1.70
N ALA A 86 12.71 16.28 0.86
CA ALA A 86 12.65 16.72 -0.53
C ALA A 86 12.06 18.13 -0.69
#